data_AF-A0ABD5YK42-F1
#
_entry.id   AF-A0ABD5YK42-F1
#
_cell.length_a   1.000
_cell.length_b   1.000
_cell.length_c   1.000
_cell.angle_alpha   90.00
_cell.angle_beta   90.00
_cell.angle_gamma   90.00
#
_symmetry.space_group_name_H-M   'P 1'
#
loop_
_entity.id
_entity.type
_entity.pdbx_description
1 polymer ?
#
loop_
_entity_poly.entity_id
_entity_poly.type
_entity_poly.pdbx_seq_one_letter_code
_entity_poly.pdbx_strand_id
1 'polypeptide(L)'
;MNWRPVARKEFRDLVRSKGAWLMGLLITAGAIYLMGDEPPFVQNQLGTNVVLAAFQRPVGVIVPLTAILIAYRSIAGERVSGSIKFAVGFPQTRSDILIGKILGQSVALGVPLIAAFLVAGATGIVRIGLFSLIGFAGFLGLSLLYTLVNVSIATGISAAVSRPTRAAAGTFGYFLVFLMSWYTIRNRMYSLVTGESLNIFSPPASEWLFLFERFSPITAFYLITNRVLGVGNGASGYFNVLGQYQSSITTNALVYDLVFTDPAPFYLTEEFGLVILGLWIIVPSTLGLHVFRTADLS
;
A
#
# COMPACT_ATOMS: atom_id res chain seq x y z
N MET A 1 -23.49 17.59 1.52
CA MET A 1 -22.11 17.11 1.42
C MET A 1 -21.55 17.53 0.07
N ASN A 2 -20.63 18.49 0.03
CA ASN A 2 -20.07 19.00 -1.22
C ASN A 2 -18.53 18.92 -1.20
N TRP A 3 -17.99 17.71 -1.11
CA TRP A 3 -16.54 17.42 -1.07
C TRP A 3 -15.79 17.71 -2.39
N ARG A 4 -16.50 17.83 -3.51
CA ARG A 4 -15.92 17.96 -4.87
C ARG A 4 -15.00 19.18 -5.04
N PRO A 5 -15.32 20.39 -4.56
CA PRO A 5 -14.45 21.56 -4.68
C PRO A 5 -13.12 21.36 -3.92
N VAL A 6 -13.17 20.73 -2.74
CA VAL A 6 -11.98 20.40 -1.94
C VAL A 6 -11.10 19.43 -2.72
N ALA A 7 -11.68 18.32 -3.23
CA ALA A 7 -10.94 17.34 -4.02
C ALA A 7 -10.31 17.95 -5.28
N ARG A 8 -11.04 18.83 -5.99
CA ARG A 8 -10.54 19.48 -7.21
C ARG A 8 -9.38 20.43 -6.93
N LYS A 9 -9.39 21.13 -5.78
CA LYS A 9 -8.29 21.98 -5.34
C LYS A 9 -7.05 21.13 -5.03
N GLU A 10 -7.20 20.15 -4.14
CA GLU A 10 -6.13 19.24 -3.74
C GLU A 10 -5.49 18.54 -4.94
N PHE A 11 -6.31 18.06 -5.87
CA PHE A 11 -5.84 17.46 -7.11
C PHE A 11 -4.94 18.41 -7.90
N ARG A 12 -5.40 19.64 -8.14
CA ARG A 12 -4.70 20.62 -8.97
C ARG A 12 -3.38 21.05 -8.37
N ASP A 13 -3.33 21.19 -7.05
CA ASP A 13 -2.14 21.62 -6.33
C ASP A 13 -1.09 20.51 -6.34
N LEU A 14 -1.51 19.24 -6.15
CA LEU A 14 -0.58 18.12 -6.01
C LEU A 14 -0.14 17.49 -7.32
N VAL A 15 -0.99 17.43 -8.34
CA VAL A 15 -0.63 16.83 -9.64
C VAL A 15 0.50 17.59 -10.33
N ARG A 16 0.72 18.86 -9.98
CA ARG A 16 1.81 19.69 -10.50
C ARG A 16 3.05 19.68 -9.60
N SER A 17 2.97 19.03 -8.44
CA SER A 17 4.08 18.99 -7.50
C SER A 17 5.20 18.09 -8.02
N LYS A 18 6.45 18.53 -7.84
CA LYS A 18 7.64 17.74 -8.21
C LYS A 18 7.70 16.42 -7.45
N GLY A 19 7.22 16.38 -6.21
CA GLY A 19 7.20 15.17 -5.38
C GLY A 19 6.31 14.06 -5.96
N ALA A 20 5.12 14.40 -6.48
CA ALA A 20 4.23 13.44 -7.12
C ALA A 20 4.85 12.84 -8.40
N TRP A 21 5.53 13.66 -9.21
CA TRP A 21 6.21 13.18 -10.42
C TRP A 21 7.51 12.43 -10.12
N LEU A 22 8.23 12.79 -9.05
CA LEU A 22 9.38 12.03 -8.57
C LEU A 22 8.97 10.62 -8.15
N MET A 23 7.81 10.45 -7.50
CA MET A 23 7.25 9.12 -7.22
C MET A 23 7.06 8.31 -8.50
N GLY A 24 6.40 8.88 -9.52
CA GLY A 24 6.21 8.21 -10.81
C GLY A 24 7.54 7.84 -11.47
N LEU A 25 8.52 8.75 -11.46
CA LEU A 25 9.86 8.52 -12.00
C LEU A 25 10.57 7.35 -11.28
N LEU A 26 10.56 7.34 -9.94
CA LEU A 26 11.22 6.30 -9.15
C LEU A 26 10.54 4.93 -9.32
N ILE A 27 9.21 4.90 -9.43
CA ILE A 27 8.47 3.65 -9.72
C ILE A 27 8.82 3.15 -11.13
N THR A 28 8.88 4.05 -12.12
CA THR A 28 9.27 3.72 -13.49
C THR A 28 10.68 3.15 -13.54
N ALA A 29 11.64 3.84 -12.94
CA ALA A 29 13.04 3.44 -12.89
C ALA A 29 13.21 2.10 -12.16
N GLY A 30 12.56 1.94 -11.01
CA GLY A 30 12.58 0.70 -10.23
C GLY A 30 11.98 -0.48 -10.99
N ALA A 31 10.85 -0.29 -11.68
CA ALA A 31 10.23 -1.34 -12.48
C ALA A 31 11.11 -1.72 -13.69
N ILE A 32 11.68 -0.75 -14.41
CA ILE A 32 12.58 -1.01 -15.55
C ILE A 32 13.87 -1.72 -15.09
N TYR A 33 14.40 -1.37 -13.92
CA TYR A 33 15.55 -2.05 -13.35
C TYR A 33 15.21 -3.50 -13.01
N LEU A 34 14.15 -3.73 -12.22
CA LEU A 34 13.78 -5.07 -11.76
C LEU A 34 13.43 -6.00 -12.93
N MET A 35 12.66 -5.55 -13.92
CA MET A 35 12.28 -6.41 -15.05
C MET A 35 13.48 -6.94 -15.86
N GLY A 36 14.63 -6.24 -15.83
CA GLY A 36 15.84 -6.66 -16.53
C GLY A 36 16.83 -7.48 -15.67
N ASP A 37 16.64 -7.49 -14.36
CA ASP A 37 17.59 -8.04 -13.38
C ASP A 37 17.00 -9.22 -12.58
N GLU A 38 15.77 -9.65 -12.89
CA GLU A 38 15.16 -10.81 -12.24
C GLU A 38 15.95 -12.10 -12.55
N PRO A 39 16.14 -13.00 -11.57
CA PRO A 39 16.88 -14.24 -11.79
C PRO A 39 16.09 -15.24 -12.65
N PRO A 40 16.77 -16.26 -13.23
CA PRO A 40 16.14 -17.19 -14.15
C PRO A 40 14.89 -17.90 -13.60
N PHE A 41 14.84 -18.25 -12.31
CA PHE A 41 13.68 -18.94 -11.74
C PHE A 41 12.42 -18.06 -11.75
N VAL A 42 12.56 -16.74 -11.59
CA VAL A 42 11.44 -15.78 -11.70
C VAL A 42 11.02 -15.63 -13.15
N GLN A 43 12.00 -15.45 -14.06
CA GLN A 43 11.72 -15.30 -15.48
C GLN A 43 11.03 -16.52 -16.07
N ASN A 44 11.48 -17.72 -15.70
CA ASN A 44 10.91 -18.98 -16.16
C ASN A 44 9.46 -19.17 -15.68
N GLN A 45 9.15 -18.75 -14.45
CA GLN A 45 7.81 -18.90 -13.89
C GLN A 45 6.83 -17.85 -14.44
N LEU A 46 7.26 -16.60 -14.59
CA LEU A 46 6.39 -15.50 -14.97
C LEU A 46 6.34 -15.24 -16.48
N GLY A 47 7.36 -15.65 -17.23
CA GLY A 47 7.51 -15.32 -18.64
C GLY A 47 7.40 -13.81 -18.86
N THR A 48 6.57 -13.40 -19.82
CA THR A 48 6.35 -11.97 -20.11
C THR A 48 5.65 -11.22 -18.97
N ASN A 49 4.96 -11.90 -18.06
CA ASN A 49 4.32 -11.27 -16.90
C ASN A 49 5.32 -10.77 -15.84
N VAL A 50 6.63 -11.02 -16.01
CA VAL A 50 7.68 -10.39 -15.19
C VAL A 50 7.58 -8.86 -15.25
N VAL A 51 7.06 -8.30 -16.35
CA VAL A 51 6.78 -6.86 -16.47
C VAL A 51 5.78 -6.37 -15.41
N LEU A 52 4.75 -7.15 -15.09
CA LEU A 52 3.77 -6.82 -14.06
C LEU A 52 4.41 -6.92 -12.68
N ALA A 53 5.14 -8.02 -12.44
CA ALA A 53 5.79 -8.29 -11.16
C ALA A 53 6.80 -7.19 -10.79
N ALA A 54 7.51 -6.63 -11.77
CA ALA A 54 8.49 -5.57 -11.56
C ALA A 54 7.92 -4.31 -10.89
N PHE A 55 6.60 -4.07 -10.96
CA PHE A 55 5.97 -2.95 -10.25
C PHE A 55 5.73 -3.22 -8.76
N GLN A 56 5.71 -4.49 -8.32
CA GLN A 56 5.28 -4.85 -6.96
C GLN A 56 6.13 -4.17 -5.88
N ARG A 57 7.45 -4.33 -5.94
CA ARG A 57 8.37 -3.76 -4.94
C ARG A 57 8.44 -2.23 -5.00
N PRO A 58 8.61 -1.57 -6.17
CA PRO A 58 8.64 -0.11 -6.23
C PRO A 58 7.33 0.52 -5.74
N VAL A 59 6.17 -0.01 -6.15
CA VAL A 59 4.87 0.48 -5.67
C VAL A 59 4.73 0.25 -4.16
N GLY A 60 5.05 -0.96 -3.69
CA GLY A 60 4.95 -1.32 -2.27
C GLY A 60 5.75 -0.40 -1.34
N VAL A 61 6.88 0.15 -1.79
CA VAL A 61 7.75 1.00 -0.96
C VAL A 61 7.55 2.49 -1.22
N ILE A 62 7.49 2.91 -2.49
CA ILE A 62 7.53 4.33 -2.85
C ILE A 62 6.17 5.01 -2.61
N VAL A 63 5.06 4.30 -2.81
CA VAL A 63 3.71 4.86 -2.59
C VAL A 63 3.49 5.25 -1.13
N PRO A 64 3.74 4.38 -0.12
CA PRO A 64 3.61 4.77 1.29
C PRO A 64 4.48 5.97 1.66
N LEU A 65 5.75 5.99 1.21
CA LEU A 65 6.68 7.10 1.47
C LEU A 65 6.15 8.43 0.92
N THR A 66 5.67 8.40 -0.32
CA THR A 66 5.13 9.60 -0.98
C THR A 66 3.84 10.08 -0.31
N ALA A 67 2.94 9.14 0.01
CA ALA A 67 1.70 9.45 0.72
C ALA A 67 1.98 10.11 2.07
N ILE A 68 2.95 9.62 2.84
CA ILE A 68 3.36 10.23 4.10
C ILE A 68 3.89 11.65 3.88
N LEU A 69 4.82 11.83 2.94
CA LEU A 69 5.44 13.13 2.66
C LEU A 69 4.42 14.21 2.26
N ILE A 70 3.38 13.82 1.53
CA ILE A 70 2.36 14.74 1.04
C ILE A 70 1.25 14.96 2.06
N ALA A 71 0.71 13.88 2.64
CA ALA A 71 -0.54 13.94 3.38
C ALA A 71 -0.37 14.21 4.88
N TYR A 72 0.84 14.11 5.46
CA TYR A 72 1.02 14.32 6.90
C TYR A 72 0.61 15.73 7.37
N ARG A 73 0.76 16.76 6.51
CA ARG A 73 0.32 18.14 6.81
C ARG A 73 -1.07 18.49 6.30
N SER A 74 -1.75 17.56 5.63
CA SER A 74 -2.97 17.87 4.88
C SER A 74 -4.07 18.53 5.74
N ILE A 75 -4.19 18.14 7.01
CA ILE A 75 -5.16 18.72 7.95
C ILE A 75 -4.45 19.43 9.10
N ALA A 76 -3.48 18.79 9.75
CA ALA A 76 -2.77 19.38 10.88
C ALA A 76 -2.05 20.70 10.53
N GLY A 77 -1.56 20.85 9.29
CA GLY A 77 -0.94 22.09 8.81
C GLY A 77 -1.93 23.23 8.60
N GLU A 78 -3.11 22.90 8.06
CA GLU A 78 -4.18 23.87 7.82
C GLU A 78 -4.83 24.36 9.12
N ARG A 79 -4.90 23.50 10.13
CA ARG A 79 -5.37 23.86 11.48
C ARG A 79 -4.45 24.90 12.13
N VAL A 80 -3.13 24.71 12.07
CA VAL A 80 -2.17 25.63 12.66
C VAL A 80 -2.09 26.95 11.91
N SER A 81 -2.16 26.93 10.58
CA SER A 81 -2.14 28.16 9.77
C SER A 81 -3.45 28.96 9.83
N GLY A 82 -4.50 28.43 10.48
CA GLY A 82 -5.83 29.05 10.50
C GLY A 82 -6.54 29.04 9.14
N SER A 83 -5.90 28.53 8.08
CA SER A 83 -6.45 28.46 6.72
C SER A 83 -7.71 27.60 6.64
N ILE A 84 -7.87 26.65 7.57
CA ILE A 84 -9.08 25.85 7.70
C ILE A 84 -10.32 26.71 8.00
N LYS A 85 -10.17 27.87 8.66
CA LYS A 85 -11.26 28.80 8.97
C LYS A 85 -11.75 29.57 7.74
N PHE A 86 -10.88 29.88 6.78
CA PHE A 86 -11.27 30.50 5.51
C PHE A 86 -12.03 29.53 4.59
N ALA A 87 -11.81 28.21 4.74
CA ALA A 87 -12.64 27.19 4.09
C ALA A 87 -14.04 27.06 4.72
N VAL A 88 -14.21 27.47 5.99
CA VAL A 88 -15.49 27.44 6.74
C VAL A 88 -16.40 28.62 6.38
N GLY A 89 -15.92 29.62 5.62
CA GLY A 89 -16.77 30.64 5.00
C GLY A 89 -17.74 30.09 3.93
N PHE A 90 -17.56 28.83 3.53
CA PHE A 90 -18.49 28.06 2.69
C PHE A 90 -19.11 26.90 3.49
N PRO A 91 -20.33 26.46 3.18
CA PRO A 91 -21.05 25.40 3.90
C PRO A 91 -20.44 24.01 3.66
N GLN A 92 -19.22 23.78 4.16
CA GLN A 92 -18.46 22.54 4.02
C GLN A 92 -18.34 21.84 5.38
N THR A 93 -18.73 20.58 5.44
CA THR A 93 -18.61 19.79 6.68
C THR A 93 -17.18 19.28 6.86
N ARG A 94 -16.77 18.97 8.10
CA ARG A 94 -15.47 18.33 8.38
C ARG A 94 -15.28 17.00 7.62
N SER A 95 -16.38 16.27 7.40
CA SER A 95 -16.40 15.07 6.55
C SER A 95 -16.15 15.38 5.08
N ASP A 96 -16.72 16.48 4.56
CA ASP A 96 -16.48 16.89 3.17
C ASP A 96 -15.01 17.25 2.94
N ILE A 97 -14.37 17.89 3.93
CA ILE A 97 -12.94 18.22 3.90
C ILE A 97 -12.10 16.94 3.87
N LEU A 98 -12.36 16.00 4.78
CA LEU A 98 -11.57 14.76 4.88
C LEU A 98 -11.69 13.90 3.61
N ILE A 99 -12.92 13.64 3.16
CA ILE A 99 -13.19 12.85 1.95
C ILE A 99 -12.60 13.56 0.73
N GLY A 100 -12.78 14.87 0.63
CA GLY A 100 -12.24 15.68 -0.46
C GLY A 100 -10.72 15.59 -0.53
N LYS A 101 -10.02 15.69 0.61
CA LYS A 101 -8.56 15.55 0.69
C LYS A 101 -8.10 14.16 0.28
N ILE A 102 -8.67 13.11 0.85
CA ILE A 102 -8.31 11.72 0.52
C ILE A 102 -8.48 11.48 -0.98
N LEU A 103 -9.66 11.74 -1.55
CA LEU A 103 -9.92 11.49 -2.97
C LEU A 103 -9.08 12.38 -3.88
N GLY A 104 -8.94 13.67 -3.57
CA GLY A 104 -8.14 14.60 -4.37
C GLY A 104 -6.66 14.20 -4.43
N GLN A 105 -6.09 13.81 -3.28
CA GLN A 105 -4.71 13.35 -3.15
C GLN A 105 -4.48 12.01 -3.84
N SER A 106 -5.38 11.03 -3.65
CA SER A 106 -5.28 9.72 -4.30
C SER A 106 -5.34 9.83 -5.81
N VAL A 107 -6.24 10.66 -6.35
CA VAL A 107 -6.32 10.89 -7.81
C VAL A 107 -5.08 11.65 -8.31
N ALA A 108 -4.58 12.63 -7.55
CA ALA A 108 -3.37 13.38 -7.93
C ALA A 108 -2.14 12.48 -8.03
N LEU A 109 -1.97 11.56 -7.08
CA LEU A 109 -0.90 10.55 -7.08
C LEU A 109 -1.14 9.44 -8.10
N GLY A 110 -2.40 9.15 -8.41
CA GLY A 110 -2.76 8.19 -9.45
C GLY A 110 -2.27 8.60 -10.83
N VAL A 111 -2.24 9.90 -11.17
CA VAL A 111 -1.77 10.38 -12.48
C VAL A 111 -0.31 9.99 -12.78
N PRO A 112 0.71 10.36 -11.97
CA PRO A 112 2.08 9.94 -12.21
C PRO A 112 2.28 8.43 -12.05
N LEU A 113 1.47 7.75 -11.23
CA LEU A 113 1.50 6.28 -11.13
C LEU A 113 1.04 5.62 -12.43
N ILE A 114 -0.07 6.08 -13.02
CA ILE A 114 -0.54 5.62 -14.32
C ILE A 114 0.52 5.90 -15.40
N ALA A 115 1.12 7.09 -15.40
CA ALA A 115 2.21 7.40 -16.32
C ALA A 115 3.39 6.44 -16.15
N ALA A 116 3.76 6.10 -14.92
CA ALA A 116 4.83 5.13 -14.64
C ALA A 116 4.51 3.74 -15.18
N PHE A 117 3.28 3.26 -14.97
CA PHE A 117 2.80 2.00 -15.54
C PHE A 117 2.86 2.01 -17.06
N LEU A 118 2.36 3.06 -17.71
CA LEU A 118 2.36 3.16 -19.17
C LEU A 118 3.78 3.17 -19.74
N VAL A 119 4.70 3.94 -19.16
CA VAL A 119 6.08 4.05 -19.64
C VAL A 119 6.87 2.75 -19.44
N ALA A 120 6.85 2.20 -18.22
CA ALA A 120 7.55 0.95 -17.95
C ALA A 120 6.88 -0.26 -18.62
N GLY A 121 5.55 -0.27 -18.74
CA GLY A 121 4.80 -1.29 -19.48
C GLY A 121 5.12 -1.27 -20.97
N ALA A 122 5.15 -0.10 -21.60
CA ALA A 122 5.58 0.04 -23.00
C ALA A 122 7.03 -0.42 -23.20
N THR A 123 7.91 -0.09 -22.25
CA THR A 123 9.29 -0.58 -22.25
C THR A 123 9.35 -2.12 -22.15
N GLY A 124 8.51 -2.72 -21.31
CA GLY A 124 8.38 -4.17 -21.19
C GLY A 124 7.91 -4.83 -22.49
N ILE A 125 6.93 -4.24 -23.19
CA ILE A 125 6.47 -4.74 -24.50
C ILE A 125 7.63 -4.78 -25.51
N VAL A 126 8.45 -3.72 -25.56
CA VAL A 126 9.57 -3.63 -26.49
C VAL A 126 10.71 -4.62 -26.13
N ARG A 127 11.00 -4.80 -24.85
CA ARG A 127 12.15 -5.61 -24.39
C ARG A 127 11.86 -7.10 -24.25
N ILE A 128 10.66 -7.44 -23.81
CA ILE A 128 10.30 -8.80 -23.34
C ILE A 128 9.15 -9.37 -24.17
N GLY A 129 8.24 -8.53 -24.66
CA GLY A 129 7.10 -8.92 -25.48
C GLY A 129 5.75 -8.69 -24.80
N LEU A 130 4.68 -9.19 -25.42
CA LEU A 130 3.32 -8.99 -24.94
C LEU A 130 3.05 -9.77 -23.65
N PHE A 131 2.47 -9.09 -22.67
CA PHE A 131 2.03 -9.64 -21.39
C PHE A 131 0.51 -9.54 -21.25
N SER A 132 -0.05 -10.12 -20.19
CA SER A 132 -1.48 -10.09 -19.94
C SER A 132 -1.99 -8.66 -19.71
N LEU A 133 -2.79 -8.12 -20.64
CA LEU A 133 -3.42 -6.80 -20.49
C LEU A 133 -4.41 -6.75 -19.33
N ILE A 134 -5.14 -7.84 -19.10
CA ILE A 134 -6.07 -7.96 -17.97
C ILE A 134 -5.28 -7.96 -16.65
N GLY A 135 -4.19 -8.72 -16.59
CA GLY A 135 -3.30 -8.74 -15.43
C GLY A 135 -2.69 -7.35 -15.18
N PHE A 136 -2.24 -6.67 -16.23
CA PHE A 136 -1.66 -5.32 -16.13
C PHE A 136 -2.67 -4.28 -15.63
N ALA A 137 -3.90 -4.29 -16.17
CA ALA A 137 -4.98 -3.41 -15.72
C ALA A 137 -5.38 -3.71 -14.27
N GLY A 138 -5.46 -4.99 -13.89
CA GLY A 138 -5.70 -5.43 -12.51
C GLY A 138 -4.61 -4.95 -11.55
N PHE A 139 -3.34 -5.11 -11.94
CA PHE A 139 -2.19 -4.69 -11.14
C PHE A 139 -2.15 -3.16 -10.94
N LEU A 140 -2.44 -2.40 -12.00
CA LEU A 140 -2.59 -0.94 -11.92
C LEU A 140 -3.74 -0.55 -10.99
N GLY A 141 -4.90 -1.20 -11.12
CA GLY A 141 -6.05 -0.97 -10.24
C GLY A 141 -5.74 -1.22 -8.76
N LEU A 142 -5.04 -2.32 -8.45
CA LEU A 142 -4.56 -2.63 -7.10
C LEU A 142 -3.54 -1.61 -6.59
N SER A 143 -2.66 -1.11 -7.46
CA SER A 143 -1.67 -0.08 -7.11
C SER A 143 -2.34 1.28 -6.81
N LEU A 144 -3.40 1.62 -7.55
CA LEU A 144 -4.23 2.80 -7.27
C LEU A 144 -5.01 2.65 -5.96
N LEU A 145 -5.58 1.47 -5.70
CA LEU A 145 -6.21 1.16 -4.42
C LEU A 145 -5.20 1.27 -3.26
N TYR A 146 -3.99 0.73 -3.43
CA TYR A 146 -2.93 0.84 -2.43
C TYR A 146 -2.49 2.29 -2.18
N THR A 147 -2.52 3.13 -3.23
CA THR A 147 -2.33 4.57 -3.11
C THR A 147 -3.42 5.21 -2.26
N LEU A 148 -4.70 4.86 -2.51
CA LEU A 148 -5.83 5.30 -1.70
C LEU A 148 -5.70 4.89 -0.23
N VAL A 149 -5.28 3.65 0.03
CA VAL A 149 -5.03 3.14 1.39
C VAL A 149 -4.01 4.01 2.12
N ASN A 150 -2.83 4.23 1.53
CA ASN A 150 -1.76 4.98 2.20
C ASN A 150 -2.11 6.46 2.37
N VAL A 151 -2.81 7.08 1.41
CA VAL A 151 -3.32 8.45 1.54
C VAL A 151 -4.36 8.54 2.67
N SER A 152 -5.25 7.56 2.79
CA SER A 152 -6.27 7.49 3.85
C SER A 152 -5.63 7.36 5.22
N ILE A 153 -4.61 6.53 5.37
CA ILE A 153 -3.83 6.38 6.60
C ILE A 153 -3.16 7.70 6.98
N ALA A 154 -2.40 8.30 6.07
CA ALA A 154 -1.65 9.52 6.34
C ALA A 154 -2.56 10.72 6.65
N THR A 155 -3.66 10.86 5.90
CA THR A 155 -4.66 11.91 6.14
C THR A 155 -5.45 11.67 7.43
N GLY A 156 -5.83 10.42 7.71
CA GLY A 156 -6.52 10.04 8.94
C GLY A 156 -5.69 10.35 10.19
N ILE A 157 -4.39 10.02 10.16
CA ILE A 157 -3.45 10.41 11.22
C ILE A 157 -3.32 11.93 11.34
N SER A 158 -3.22 12.64 10.21
CA SER A 158 -3.17 14.12 10.20
C SER A 158 -4.43 14.75 10.80
N ALA A 159 -5.60 14.16 10.57
CA ALA A 159 -6.87 14.60 11.14
C ALA A 159 -6.96 14.38 12.66
N ALA A 160 -6.36 13.29 13.13
CA ALA A 160 -6.39 12.88 14.54
C ALA A 160 -5.49 13.72 15.47
N VAL A 161 -4.67 14.64 14.93
CA VAL A 161 -3.71 15.41 15.72
C VAL A 161 -3.81 16.91 15.45
N SER A 162 -3.45 17.71 16.46
CA SER A 162 -3.54 19.17 16.37
C SER A 162 -2.25 19.84 15.85
N ARG A 163 -1.11 19.15 15.88
CA ARG A 163 0.21 19.71 15.52
C ARG A 163 0.82 18.94 14.34
N PRO A 164 1.35 19.63 13.31
CA PRO A 164 2.05 19.02 12.17
C PRO A 164 3.20 18.08 12.56
N THR A 165 3.94 18.42 13.62
CA THR A 165 5.04 17.59 14.12
C THR A 165 4.54 16.24 14.67
N ARG A 166 3.39 16.23 15.36
CA ARG A 166 2.76 14.98 15.83
C ARG A 166 2.19 14.17 14.67
N ALA A 167 1.67 14.84 13.63
CA ALA A 167 1.22 14.18 12.42
C ALA A 167 2.38 13.48 11.71
N ALA A 168 3.49 14.19 11.53
CA ALA A 168 4.72 13.63 10.95
C ALA A 168 5.20 12.40 11.73
N ALA A 169 5.29 12.52 13.07
CA ALA A 169 5.69 11.43 13.94
C ALA A 169 4.74 10.22 13.85
N GLY A 170 3.41 10.45 13.81
CA GLY A 170 2.42 9.38 13.68
C GLY A 170 2.50 8.66 12.33
N THR A 171 2.60 9.41 11.22
CA THR A 171 2.71 8.83 9.88
C THR A 171 4.04 8.10 9.67
N PHE A 172 5.13 8.63 10.24
CA PHE A 172 6.43 7.97 10.22
C PHE A 172 6.46 6.74 11.13
N GLY A 173 5.82 6.78 12.29
CA GLY A 173 5.63 5.63 13.18
C GLY A 173 4.86 4.50 12.49
N TYR A 174 3.80 4.83 11.75
CA TYR A 174 3.09 3.87 10.89
C TYR A 174 4.04 3.19 9.90
N PHE A 175 4.88 3.97 9.20
CA PHE A 175 5.88 3.43 8.28
C PHE A 175 6.86 2.47 8.96
N LEU A 176 7.42 2.86 10.11
CA LEU A 176 8.35 2.01 10.85
C LEU A 176 7.69 0.70 11.30
N VAL A 177 6.47 0.78 11.84
CA VAL A 177 5.73 -0.38 12.34
C VAL A 177 5.38 -1.34 11.22
N PHE A 178 4.71 -0.87 10.17
CA PHE A 178 4.10 -1.75 9.16
C PHE A 178 5.02 -2.10 8.00
N LEU A 179 5.99 -1.24 7.67
CA LEU A 179 6.90 -1.49 6.56
C LEU A 179 8.21 -2.15 7.03
N MET A 180 8.76 -1.71 8.17
CA MET A 180 10.07 -2.17 8.61
C MET A 180 10.01 -3.23 9.71
N SER A 181 9.12 -3.06 10.70
CA SER A 181 9.09 -3.89 11.90
C SER A 181 8.00 -4.97 11.92
N TRP A 182 7.14 -5.00 10.90
CA TRP A 182 5.96 -5.88 10.92
C TRP A 182 6.33 -7.35 11.04
N TYR A 183 7.38 -7.78 10.35
CA TYR A 183 7.90 -9.14 10.45
C TYR A 183 8.20 -9.55 11.91
N THR A 184 8.89 -8.67 12.66
CA THR A 184 9.22 -8.87 14.07
C THR A 184 7.97 -8.81 14.95
N ILE A 185 7.08 -7.86 14.69
CA ILE A 185 5.84 -7.66 15.46
C ILE A 185 4.92 -8.88 15.32
N ARG A 186 4.70 -9.35 14.09
CA ARG A 186 3.93 -10.57 13.79
C ARG A 186 4.48 -11.77 14.56
N ASN A 187 5.79 -11.99 14.55
CA ASN A 187 6.41 -13.12 15.24
C ASN A 187 6.20 -13.04 16.77
N ARG A 188 6.27 -11.83 17.34
CA ARG A 188 5.95 -11.61 18.76
C ARG A 188 4.48 -11.85 19.05
N MET A 189 3.57 -11.37 18.22
CA MET A 189 2.13 -11.62 18.35
C MET A 189 1.81 -13.12 18.32
N TYR A 190 2.42 -13.86 17.38
CA TYR A 190 2.29 -15.31 17.31
C TYR A 190 2.69 -15.99 18.62
N SER A 191 3.88 -15.64 19.15
CA SER A 191 4.41 -16.24 20.37
C SER A 191 3.55 -15.92 21.60
N LEU A 192 2.98 -14.71 21.67
CA LEU A 192 2.07 -14.31 22.76
C LEU A 192 0.74 -15.06 22.73
N VAL A 193 0.22 -15.37 21.55
CA VAL A 193 -1.10 -16.02 21.39
C VAL A 193 -1.00 -17.54 21.53
N THR A 194 0.06 -18.14 21.01
CA THR A 194 0.24 -19.61 21.01
C THR A 194 1.03 -20.13 22.20
N GLY A 195 1.82 -19.28 22.86
CA GLY A 195 2.78 -19.69 23.89
C GLY A 195 4.03 -20.36 23.34
N GLU A 196 4.17 -20.49 22.01
CA GLU A 196 5.29 -21.16 21.36
C GLU A 196 6.37 -20.18 20.91
N SER A 197 7.64 -20.59 20.96
CA SER A 197 8.72 -19.84 20.33
C SER A 197 8.76 -20.12 18.83
N LEU A 198 8.68 -19.07 18.01
CA LEU A 198 8.74 -19.19 16.56
C LEU A 198 10.19 -19.38 16.08
N ASN A 199 10.47 -20.51 15.42
CA ASN A 199 11.70 -20.71 14.67
C ASN A 199 11.53 -20.14 13.24
N ILE A 200 12.28 -19.08 12.92
CA ILE A 200 12.16 -18.39 11.62
C ILE A 200 12.67 -19.22 10.44
N PHE A 201 13.49 -20.25 10.69
CA PHE A 201 14.03 -21.13 9.65
C PHE A 201 13.14 -22.35 9.40
N SER A 202 12.18 -22.60 10.28
CA SER A 202 11.18 -23.66 10.16
C SER A 202 9.87 -23.15 10.76
N PRO A 203 9.20 -22.18 10.09
CA PRO A 203 7.99 -21.57 10.63
C PRO A 203 6.90 -22.65 10.80
N PRO A 204 6.15 -22.63 11.91
CA PRO A 204 5.11 -23.60 12.17
C PRO A 204 3.95 -23.46 11.17
N ALA A 205 3.31 -24.58 10.87
CA ALA A 205 2.08 -24.65 10.07
C ALA A 205 0.88 -24.14 10.87
N SER A 206 0.83 -22.82 11.12
CA SER A 206 -0.19 -22.22 11.98
C SER A 206 -0.97 -21.12 11.28
N GLU A 207 -2.30 -21.24 11.29
CA GLU A 207 -3.21 -20.24 10.73
C GLU A 207 -3.04 -18.86 11.37
N TRP A 208 -2.75 -18.79 12.67
CA TRP A 208 -2.52 -17.52 13.38
C TRP A 208 -1.35 -16.74 12.80
N LEU A 209 -0.27 -17.44 12.45
CA LEU A 209 0.91 -16.81 11.88
C LEU A 209 0.60 -16.20 10.51
N PHE A 210 -0.08 -16.96 9.65
CA PHE A 210 -0.52 -16.49 8.34
C PHE A 210 -1.50 -15.32 8.44
N LEU A 211 -2.45 -15.38 9.38
CA LEU A 211 -3.40 -14.30 9.60
C LEU A 211 -2.70 -13.01 10.07
N PHE A 212 -1.78 -13.11 11.03
CA PHE A 212 -1.00 -11.97 11.49
C PHE A 212 -0.13 -11.35 10.38
N GLU A 213 0.41 -12.16 9.47
CA GLU A 213 1.16 -11.61 8.34
C GLU A 213 0.30 -10.72 7.46
N ARG A 214 -0.95 -11.11 7.21
CA ARG A 214 -1.86 -10.43 6.27
C ARG A 214 -2.35 -9.06 6.73
N PHE A 215 -2.25 -8.72 8.01
CA PHE A 215 -2.78 -7.45 8.55
C PHE A 215 -2.01 -6.20 8.11
N SER A 216 -0.75 -6.33 7.66
CA SER A 216 0.00 -5.15 7.20
C SER A 216 -0.49 -4.70 5.81
N PRO A 217 -0.64 -3.39 5.55
CA PRO A 217 -1.06 -2.90 4.24
C PRO A 217 -0.18 -3.37 3.09
N ILE A 218 1.14 -3.44 3.28
CA ILE A 218 2.06 -3.90 2.24
C ILE A 218 1.91 -5.39 1.96
N THR A 219 1.75 -6.22 2.99
CA THR A 219 1.60 -7.67 2.82
C THR A 219 0.24 -8.01 2.22
N ALA A 220 -0.82 -7.28 2.58
CA ALA A 220 -2.12 -7.36 1.92
C ALA A 220 -2.05 -6.95 0.43
N PHE A 221 -1.29 -5.90 0.10
CA PHE A 221 -1.05 -5.53 -1.30
C PHE A 221 -0.27 -6.62 -2.06
N TYR A 222 0.77 -7.19 -1.46
CA TYR A 222 1.53 -8.30 -2.05
C TYR A 222 0.67 -9.54 -2.27
N LEU A 223 -0.17 -9.88 -1.31
CA LEU A 223 -1.08 -11.02 -1.39
C LEU A 223 -1.99 -10.94 -2.63
N ILE A 224 -2.68 -9.82 -2.83
CA ILE A 224 -3.63 -9.68 -3.95
C ILE A 224 -2.89 -9.53 -5.29
N THR A 225 -1.71 -8.90 -5.28
CA THR A 225 -0.90 -8.82 -6.51
C THR A 225 -0.29 -10.17 -6.88
N ASN A 226 0.08 -11.00 -5.91
CA ASN A 226 0.53 -12.37 -6.14
C ASN A 226 -0.57 -13.23 -6.78
N ARG A 227 -1.83 -13.03 -6.39
CA ARG A 227 -2.99 -13.66 -7.05
C ARG A 227 -3.10 -13.30 -8.52
N VAL A 228 -2.85 -12.03 -8.88
CA VAL A 228 -2.83 -11.56 -10.28
C VAL A 228 -1.64 -12.16 -11.04
N LEU A 229 -0.49 -12.32 -10.38
CA LEU A 229 0.71 -12.92 -10.97
C LEU A 229 0.65 -14.45 -11.06
N GLY A 230 -0.26 -15.09 -10.33
CA GLY A 230 -0.37 -16.56 -10.29
C GLY A 230 0.82 -17.25 -9.59
N VAL A 231 1.44 -16.60 -8.60
CA VAL A 231 2.64 -17.12 -7.91
C VAL A 231 2.34 -17.89 -6.62
N GLY A 232 1.07 -17.91 -6.19
CA GLY A 232 0.59 -18.65 -5.02
C GLY A 232 0.12 -17.77 -3.86
N ASN A 233 -0.54 -18.40 -2.89
CA ASN A 233 -1.17 -17.72 -1.75
C ASN A 233 -0.15 -17.40 -0.65
N GLY A 234 0.63 -16.33 -0.87
CA GLY A 234 1.61 -15.82 0.08
C GLY A 234 1.55 -14.30 0.24
N ALA A 235 1.75 -13.81 1.47
CA ALA A 235 1.66 -12.40 1.82
C ALA A 235 3.01 -11.65 1.75
N SER A 236 4.03 -12.32 1.21
CA SER A 236 5.35 -11.76 0.88
C SER A 236 5.44 -11.39 -0.59
N GLY A 237 6.43 -10.60 -1.00
CA GLY A 237 6.59 -10.23 -2.42
C GLY A 237 6.83 -11.45 -3.33
N TYR A 238 6.47 -11.37 -4.61
CA TYR A 238 6.47 -12.49 -5.56
C TYR A 238 7.80 -13.24 -5.57
N PHE A 239 8.92 -12.52 -5.50
CA PHE A 239 10.25 -13.12 -5.51
C PHE A 239 10.45 -14.08 -4.33
N ASN A 240 10.04 -13.69 -3.12
CA ASN A 240 10.20 -14.54 -1.94
C ASN A 240 9.22 -15.72 -2.00
N VAL A 241 7.99 -15.50 -2.48
CA VAL A 241 7.00 -16.57 -2.66
C VAL A 241 7.51 -17.60 -3.68
N LEU A 242 8.02 -17.16 -4.84
CA LEU A 242 8.60 -18.03 -5.85
C LEU A 242 9.86 -18.74 -5.35
N GLY A 243 10.69 -18.05 -4.56
CA GLY A 243 11.86 -18.63 -3.93
C GLY A 243 11.52 -19.80 -3.00
N GLN A 244 10.35 -19.78 -2.35
CA GLN A 244 9.90 -20.87 -1.48
C GLN A 244 9.64 -22.19 -2.22
N TYR A 245 9.36 -22.14 -3.53
CA TYR A 245 9.22 -23.34 -4.37
C TYR A 245 10.57 -23.86 -4.88
N GLN A 246 11.67 -23.13 -4.66
CA GLN A 246 13.01 -23.49 -5.12
C GLN A 246 13.81 -24.13 -3.98
N SER A 247 14.24 -25.37 -4.15
CA SER A 247 14.99 -26.11 -3.12
C SER A 247 16.35 -25.49 -2.76
N SER A 248 16.91 -24.67 -3.63
CA SER A 248 18.21 -23.99 -3.46
C SER A 248 18.10 -22.59 -2.84
N ILE A 249 16.88 -22.08 -2.62
CA ILE A 249 16.64 -20.72 -2.13
C ILE A 249 15.94 -20.79 -0.78
N THR A 250 16.62 -20.32 0.26
CA THR A 250 16.00 -20.18 1.57
C THR A 250 15.28 -18.84 1.67
N THR A 251 13.97 -18.87 1.85
CA THR A 251 13.16 -17.67 2.14
C THR A 251 12.39 -17.85 3.44
N ASN A 252 11.88 -16.74 3.98
CA ASN A 252 10.97 -16.70 5.12
C ASN A 252 9.52 -16.41 4.69
N ALA A 253 9.20 -16.60 3.40
CA ALA A 253 7.85 -16.41 2.90
C ALA A 253 6.93 -17.52 3.41
N LEU A 254 5.76 -17.13 3.89
CA LEU A 254 4.69 -18.06 4.22
C LEU A 254 3.79 -18.22 2.99
N VAL A 255 3.75 -19.44 2.46
CA VAL A 255 2.95 -19.80 1.29
C VAL A 255 1.98 -20.89 1.72
N TYR A 256 0.68 -20.58 1.64
CA TYR A 256 -0.36 -21.42 2.22
C TYR A 256 -0.38 -22.81 1.58
N ASP A 257 -0.29 -22.83 0.24
CA ASP A 257 -0.39 -24.04 -0.59
C ASP A 257 0.76 -25.04 -0.38
N LEU A 258 1.85 -24.60 0.26
CA LEU A 258 3.00 -25.45 0.62
C LEU A 258 2.89 -26.04 2.03
N VAL A 259 2.00 -25.52 2.85
CA VAL A 259 1.92 -25.81 4.29
C VAL A 259 0.63 -26.55 4.63
N PHE A 260 -0.48 -26.16 3.99
CA PHE A 260 -1.80 -26.72 4.22
C PHE A 260 -2.31 -27.44 2.96
N THR A 261 -2.92 -28.61 3.15
CA THR A 261 -3.52 -29.40 2.07
C THR A 261 -4.99 -29.07 1.84
N ASP A 262 -5.65 -28.54 2.86
CA ASP A 262 -7.07 -28.18 2.81
C ASP A 262 -7.26 -26.84 2.09
N PRO A 263 -8.45 -26.59 1.51
CA PRO A 263 -8.76 -25.28 0.95
C PRO A 263 -8.64 -24.17 1.99
N ALA A 264 -8.01 -23.06 1.60
CA ALA A 264 -7.84 -21.91 2.49
C ALA A 264 -9.20 -21.40 3.00
N PRO A 265 -9.41 -21.28 4.33
CA PRO A 265 -10.57 -20.56 4.83
C PRO A 265 -10.52 -19.10 4.35
N PHE A 266 -11.66 -18.44 4.24
CA PHE A 266 -11.74 -17.11 3.59
C PHE A 266 -10.71 -16.10 4.13
N TYR A 267 -10.45 -16.05 5.44
CA TYR A 267 -9.46 -15.14 6.05
C TYR A 267 -7.99 -15.46 5.70
N LEU A 268 -7.72 -16.61 5.09
CA LEU A 268 -6.42 -17.04 4.56
C LEU A 268 -6.41 -17.13 3.03
N THR A 269 -7.45 -16.68 2.33
CA THR A 269 -7.44 -16.55 0.86
C THR A 269 -6.73 -15.28 0.42
N GLU A 270 -6.27 -15.22 -0.84
CA GLU A 270 -5.64 -14.00 -1.36
C GLU A 270 -6.60 -12.81 -1.42
N GLU A 271 -7.88 -13.08 -1.69
CA GLU A 271 -8.96 -12.08 -1.78
C GLU A 271 -9.18 -11.36 -0.44
N PHE A 272 -8.85 -12.01 0.68
CA PHE A 272 -8.90 -11.37 2.00
C PHE A 272 -8.00 -10.14 2.11
N GLY A 273 -6.95 -10.04 1.29
CA GLY A 273 -6.14 -8.83 1.21
C GLY A 273 -6.99 -7.60 0.88
N LEU A 274 -8.02 -7.71 0.05
CA LEU A 274 -8.92 -6.59 -0.28
C LEU A 274 -9.70 -6.13 0.96
N VAL A 275 -10.11 -7.07 1.82
CA VAL A 275 -10.77 -6.77 3.08
C VAL A 275 -9.82 -5.99 3.99
N ILE A 276 -8.57 -6.45 4.13
CA ILE A 276 -7.56 -5.74 4.93
C ILE A 276 -7.29 -4.33 4.38
N LEU A 277 -7.09 -4.18 3.07
CA LEU A 277 -6.92 -2.85 2.47
C LEU A 277 -8.14 -1.95 2.70
N GLY A 278 -9.35 -2.49 2.61
CA GLY A 278 -10.59 -1.77 2.93
C GLY A 278 -10.64 -1.30 4.38
N LEU A 279 -10.26 -2.15 5.33
CA LEU A 279 -10.15 -1.78 6.75
C LEU A 279 -9.15 -0.63 6.96
N TRP A 280 -8.02 -0.67 6.25
CA TRP A 280 -7.02 0.39 6.30
C TRP A 280 -7.44 1.71 5.62
N ILE A 281 -8.50 1.71 4.83
CA ILE A 281 -9.14 2.95 4.37
C ILE A 281 -10.11 3.44 5.45
N ILE A 282 -10.96 2.56 5.96
CA ILE A 282 -12.10 2.92 6.82
C ILE A 282 -11.63 3.32 8.22
N VAL A 283 -10.82 2.50 8.89
CA VAL A 283 -10.44 2.68 10.30
C VAL A 283 -9.69 4.00 10.54
N PRO A 284 -8.57 4.32 9.86
CA PRO A 284 -7.87 5.58 10.11
C PRO A 284 -8.68 6.80 9.69
N SER A 285 -9.48 6.70 8.62
CA SER A 285 -10.35 7.80 8.19
C SER A 285 -11.46 8.07 9.19
N THR A 286 -12.10 7.04 9.74
CA THR A 286 -13.19 7.18 10.73
C THR A 286 -12.67 7.68 12.07
N LEU A 287 -11.56 7.13 12.57
CA LEU A 287 -10.90 7.60 13.79
C LEU A 287 -10.44 9.06 13.64
N GLY A 288 -9.78 9.38 12.51
CA GLY A 288 -9.36 10.73 12.19
C GLY A 288 -10.53 11.70 12.12
N LEU A 289 -11.65 11.31 11.48
CA LEU A 289 -12.86 12.13 11.42
C LEU A 289 -13.50 12.32 12.79
N HIS A 290 -13.55 11.28 13.61
CA HIS A 290 -14.14 11.35 14.95
C HIS A 290 -13.40 12.37 15.81
N VAL A 291 -12.07 12.27 15.88
CA VAL A 291 -11.22 13.23 16.59
C VAL A 291 -11.31 14.62 15.96
N PHE A 292 -11.31 14.69 14.62
CA PHE A 292 -11.42 15.97 13.94
C PHE A 292 -12.76 16.65 14.19
N ARG A 293 -13.86 15.93 14.45
CA ARG A 293 -15.19 16.50 14.79
C ARG A 293 -15.28 17.03 16.21
N THR A 294 -14.59 16.43 17.16
CA THR A 294 -14.63 16.83 18.57
C THR A 294 -13.61 17.91 18.91
N ALA A 295 -12.64 18.15 18.04
CA ALA A 295 -11.60 19.15 18.30
C ALA A 295 -12.10 20.60 18.16
N ASP A 296 -11.73 21.43 19.12
CA ASP A 296 -11.92 22.88 19.06
C ASP A 296 -10.99 23.51 18.00
N LEU A 297 -11.55 24.47 17.26
CA LEU A 297 -10.86 25.28 16.25
C LEU A 297 -10.58 26.67 16.82
N SER A 298 -10.11 26.76 18.08
CA SER A 298 -9.66 28.01 18.69
C SER A 298 -8.36 28.47 18.04
#